data_AF-A0A4Q3DC87-F1
#
_entry.id   AF-A0A4Q3DC87-F1
#
_cell.length_a   1.000
_cell.length_b   1.000
_cell.length_c   1.000
_cell.angle_alpha   90.00
_cell.angle_beta   90.00
_cell.angle_gamma   90.00
#
_symmetry.space_group_name_H-M   'P 1'
#
loop_
_entity.id
_entity.type
_entity.pdbx_description
1 polymer ?
#
loop_
_entity_poly.entity_id
_entity_poly.type
_entity_poly.pdbx_seq_one_letter_code
_entity_poly.pdbx_strand_id
1 'polypeptide(L)'
;MPILNKQEAQALLKKVLSYSKADECEVNLSGSDGGNIRYARSAVSTSGGISQQSLVVSAAFGKKLGTATINEFDDASLQKVVQRAEELAQLAPENPEFVPFLGSQNYADAKTFVQSTADINPKQRADAVAASLDITKKGNLTAAGFYENSAGYSAMMNSKGLFAYRTSTSVNFNVTVRTPDGKGSGYASKGYNDVNQLDVAAATRIAAQKAAGSSAAKAIEPGKYTVILEPAAAIVLLENLFYNFDARAADEGRSFISLPGGKTKLGQKLVDERVTFYSDPQNQDLPTSTWSGDGRPQE
;
A
#
# COMPACT_ATOMS: atom_id res chain seq x y z
N MET A 1 -13.76 14.52 -3.39
CA MET A 1 -13.47 14.97 -4.78
C MET A 1 -13.68 13.79 -5.71
N PRO A 2 -14.13 13.98 -6.95
CA PRO A 2 -14.39 12.84 -7.84
C PRO A 2 -13.10 12.08 -8.15
N ILE A 3 -13.22 10.75 -8.19
CA ILE A 3 -12.23 9.86 -8.79
C ILE A 3 -12.23 10.16 -10.29
N LEU A 4 -11.09 10.57 -10.83
CA LEU A 4 -10.99 10.86 -12.26
C LEU A 4 -11.05 9.57 -13.06
N ASN A 5 -11.83 9.57 -14.14
CA ASN A 5 -11.81 8.48 -15.10
C ASN A 5 -10.54 8.52 -15.97
N LYS A 6 -10.32 7.48 -16.76
CA LYS A 6 -9.12 7.34 -17.62
C LYS A 6 -8.92 8.54 -18.55
N GLN A 7 -9.99 9.06 -19.14
CA GLN A 7 -9.93 10.16 -20.12
C GLN A 7 -9.60 11.49 -19.43
N GLU A 8 -10.22 11.77 -18.29
CA GLU A 8 -9.95 12.97 -17.47
C GLU A 8 -8.52 12.98 -16.95
N ALA A 9 -8.05 11.85 -16.39
CA ALA A 9 -6.68 11.70 -15.94
C ALA A 9 -5.69 11.88 -17.10
N GLN A 10 -5.96 11.26 -18.25
CA GLN A 10 -5.11 11.40 -19.44
C GLN A 10 -5.05 12.84 -19.94
N ALA A 11 -6.18 13.55 -19.96
CA ALA A 11 -6.24 14.94 -20.39
C ALA A 11 -5.44 15.86 -19.46
N LEU A 12 -5.57 15.68 -18.14
CA LEU A 12 -4.81 16.42 -17.14
C LEU A 12 -3.31 16.15 -17.28
N LEU A 13 -2.89 14.88 -17.37
CA LEU A 13 -1.48 14.52 -17.53
C LEU A 13 -0.88 15.08 -18.81
N LYS A 14 -1.61 15.04 -19.94
CA LYS A 14 -1.18 15.68 -21.20
C LYS A 14 -1.00 17.19 -21.04
N LYS A 15 -1.92 17.85 -20.35
CA LYS A 15 -1.82 19.29 -20.06
C LYS A 15 -0.57 19.61 -19.24
N VAL A 16 -0.31 18.87 -18.17
CA VAL A 16 0.88 19.07 -17.33
C VAL A 16 2.17 18.84 -18.13
N LEU A 17 2.26 17.74 -18.88
CA LEU A 17 3.42 17.46 -19.74
C LEU A 17 3.65 18.55 -20.79
N SER A 18 2.60 19.17 -21.31
CA SER A 18 2.73 20.24 -22.31
C SER A 18 3.44 21.50 -21.81
N TYR A 19 3.56 21.67 -20.48
CA TYR A 19 4.30 22.78 -19.89
C TYR A 19 5.81 22.52 -19.80
N SER A 20 6.25 21.26 -19.94
CA SER A 20 7.65 20.91 -19.73
C SER A 20 8.54 21.26 -20.91
N LYS A 21 9.76 21.68 -20.60
CA LYS A 21 10.88 21.98 -21.50
C LYS A 21 12.06 21.03 -21.27
N ALA A 22 11.91 20.05 -20.38
CA ALA A 22 12.92 19.06 -20.06
C ALA A 22 13.14 18.06 -21.21
N ASP A 23 14.33 17.44 -21.25
CA ASP A 23 14.63 16.38 -22.22
C ASP A 23 13.71 15.17 -22.01
N GLU A 24 13.45 14.85 -20.72
CA GLU A 24 12.49 13.84 -20.30
C GLU A 24 11.62 14.38 -19.16
N CYS A 25 10.31 14.09 -19.20
CA CYS A 25 9.37 14.50 -18.17
C CYS A 25 8.37 13.37 -17.90
N GLU A 26 8.15 13.05 -16.64
CA GLU A 26 7.16 12.08 -16.17
C GLU A 26 6.23 12.75 -15.16
N VAL A 27 4.95 12.44 -15.27
CA VAL A 27 3.90 12.96 -14.40
C VAL A 27 3.10 11.79 -13.85
N ASN A 28 3.06 11.69 -12.53
CA ASN A 28 2.31 10.70 -11.77
C ASN A 28 1.15 11.38 -11.06
N LEU A 29 -0.06 10.86 -11.25
CA LEU A 29 -1.29 11.37 -10.67
C LEU A 29 -1.96 10.27 -9.87
N SER A 30 -2.34 10.59 -8.64
CA SER A 30 -3.14 9.69 -7.80
C SER A 30 -4.25 10.45 -7.12
N GLY A 31 -5.36 9.76 -6.87
CA GLY A 31 -6.42 10.28 -6.03
C GLY A 31 -7.20 9.17 -5.37
N SER A 32 -7.74 9.46 -4.20
CA SER A 32 -8.54 8.54 -3.43
C SER A 32 -9.63 9.25 -2.64
N ASP A 33 -10.70 8.52 -2.38
CA ASP A 33 -11.78 8.87 -1.48
C ASP A 33 -12.06 7.67 -0.58
N GLY A 34 -12.26 7.91 0.71
CA GLY A 34 -12.39 6.82 1.66
C GLY A 34 -12.85 7.29 3.02
N GLY A 35 -12.94 6.35 3.95
CA GLY A 35 -13.34 6.65 5.31
C GLY A 35 -12.82 5.65 6.30
N ASN A 36 -12.84 6.05 7.56
CA ASN A 36 -12.39 5.21 8.66
C ASN A 36 -13.26 5.39 9.90
N ILE A 37 -13.20 4.38 10.76
CA ILE A 37 -13.72 4.42 12.12
C ILE A 37 -12.73 3.70 13.04
N ARG A 38 -12.34 4.37 14.12
CA ARG A 38 -11.46 3.86 15.16
C ARG A 38 -12.21 3.80 16.47
N TYR A 39 -11.98 2.73 17.22
CA TYR A 39 -12.52 2.57 18.56
C TYR A 39 -11.45 2.04 19.50
N ALA A 40 -11.54 2.43 20.76
CA ALA A 40 -10.64 1.99 21.82
C ALA A 40 -11.42 1.95 23.15
N ARG A 41 -11.06 1.01 24.03
CA ARG A 41 -11.82 0.75 25.26
C ARG A 41 -13.32 0.53 24.98
N SER A 42 -13.60 -0.17 23.90
CA SER A 42 -14.96 -0.51 23.44
C SER A 42 -15.87 0.70 23.14
N ALA A 43 -15.28 1.88 22.86
CA ALA A 43 -16.00 3.08 22.44
C ALA A 43 -15.34 3.70 21.20
N VAL A 44 -16.15 4.26 20.29
CA VAL A 44 -15.66 4.96 19.11
C VAL A 44 -14.87 6.20 19.54
N SER A 45 -13.63 6.31 19.07
CA SER A 45 -12.74 7.42 19.38
C SER A 45 -12.65 8.43 18.24
N THR A 46 -12.63 7.96 16.99
CA THR A 46 -12.57 8.82 15.79
C THR A 46 -13.34 8.20 14.63
N SER A 47 -13.94 9.03 13.80
CA SER A 47 -14.53 8.64 12.51
C SER A 47 -14.30 9.78 11.53
N GLY A 48 -13.98 9.47 10.28
CA GLY A 48 -13.66 10.49 9.28
C GLY A 48 -13.80 10.01 7.85
N GLY A 49 -13.98 10.97 6.94
CA GLY A 49 -13.78 10.80 5.51
C GLY A 49 -12.43 11.39 5.10
N ILE A 50 -11.78 10.79 4.11
CA ILE A 50 -10.49 11.23 3.58
C ILE A 50 -10.63 11.30 2.07
N SER A 51 -10.48 12.49 1.50
CA SER A 51 -10.30 12.69 0.06
C SER A 51 -8.92 13.28 -0.18
N GLN A 52 -8.14 12.67 -1.05
CA GLN A 52 -6.78 13.10 -1.37
C GLN A 52 -6.55 13.04 -2.87
N GLN A 53 -5.77 13.99 -3.38
CA GLN A 53 -5.21 13.97 -4.72
C GLN A 53 -3.77 14.47 -4.64
N SER A 54 -2.90 13.90 -5.47
CA SER A 54 -1.48 14.24 -5.53
C SER A 54 -0.99 14.14 -6.96
N LEU A 55 -0.23 15.15 -7.37
CA LEU A 55 0.45 15.22 -8.65
C LEU A 55 1.96 15.33 -8.39
N VAL A 56 2.72 14.37 -8.90
CA VAL A 56 4.17 14.35 -8.84
C VAL A 56 4.72 14.55 -10.25
N VAL A 57 5.61 15.52 -10.42
CA VAL A 57 6.30 15.79 -11.69
C VAL A 57 7.79 15.53 -11.49
N SER A 58 8.36 14.73 -12.38
CA SER A 58 9.79 14.47 -12.47
C SER A 58 10.30 14.96 -13.82
N ALA A 59 11.29 15.84 -13.81
CA ALA A 59 11.89 16.44 -15.00
C ALA A 59 13.39 16.14 -15.05
N ALA A 60 13.90 15.80 -16.24
CA ALA A 60 15.31 15.48 -16.45
C ALA A 60 15.93 16.34 -17.56
N PHE A 61 17.10 16.92 -17.27
CA PHE A 61 17.99 17.53 -18.26
C PHE A 61 19.29 16.71 -18.33
N GLY A 62 19.48 15.98 -19.42
CA GLY A 62 20.49 14.93 -19.51
C GLY A 62 20.33 13.90 -18.38
N LYS A 63 21.34 13.80 -17.50
CA LYS A 63 21.36 12.89 -16.35
C LYS A 63 21.00 13.55 -15.02
N LYS A 64 20.47 14.77 -15.05
CA LYS A 64 20.10 15.52 -13.84
C LYS A 64 18.60 15.45 -13.67
N LEU A 65 18.12 14.98 -12.51
CA LEU A 65 16.72 14.74 -12.23
C LEU A 65 16.24 15.66 -11.10
N GLY A 66 15.08 16.27 -11.28
CA GLY A 66 14.37 17.04 -10.26
C GLY A 66 12.92 16.58 -10.14
N THR A 67 12.40 16.54 -8.91
CA THR A 67 11.04 16.11 -8.63
C THR A 67 10.32 17.13 -7.76
N ALA A 68 9.07 17.43 -8.09
CA ALA A 68 8.21 18.30 -7.31
C ALA A 68 6.79 17.72 -7.19
N THR A 69 6.12 17.99 -6.08
CA THR A 69 4.80 17.44 -5.77
C THR A 69 3.85 18.54 -5.34
N ILE A 70 2.60 18.47 -5.79
CA ILE A 70 1.50 19.36 -5.37
C ILE A 70 0.20 18.58 -5.15
N ASN A 71 -0.75 19.22 -4.48
CA ASN A 71 -2.15 18.78 -4.35
C ASN A 71 -3.16 19.86 -4.81
N GLU A 72 -2.67 20.90 -5.50
CA GLU A 72 -3.46 21.99 -6.10
C GLU A 72 -3.53 21.78 -7.62
N PHE A 73 -4.70 21.96 -8.23
CA PHE A 73 -4.96 21.56 -9.63
C PHE A 73 -5.41 22.72 -10.53
N ASP A 74 -5.26 23.96 -10.09
CA ASP A 74 -5.41 25.13 -10.97
C ASP A 74 -4.21 25.27 -11.91
N ASP A 75 -4.42 25.95 -13.04
CA ASP A 75 -3.42 26.07 -14.12
C ASP A 75 -2.10 26.69 -13.67
N ALA A 76 -2.14 27.65 -12.73
CA ALA A 76 -0.92 28.28 -12.23
C ALA A 76 -0.13 27.29 -11.36
N SER A 77 -0.80 26.51 -10.52
CA SER A 77 -0.17 25.44 -9.72
C SER A 77 0.44 24.34 -10.59
N LEU A 78 -0.27 23.90 -11.64
CA LEU A 78 0.23 22.89 -12.59
C LEU A 78 1.49 23.37 -13.34
N GLN A 79 1.52 24.62 -13.79
CA GLN A 79 2.72 25.20 -14.43
C GLN A 79 3.87 25.31 -13.43
N LYS A 80 3.57 25.77 -12.21
CA LYS A 80 4.56 26.00 -11.16
C LYS A 80 5.24 24.70 -10.71
N VAL A 81 4.53 23.58 -10.62
CA VAL A 81 5.16 22.30 -10.24
C VAL A 81 6.11 21.78 -11.31
N VAL A 82 5.76 21.94 -12.59
CA VAL A 82 6.64 21.57 -13.71
C VAL A 82 7.90 22.43 -13.69
N GLN A 83 7.74 23.75 -13.59
CA GLN A 83 8.87 24.67 -13.47
C GLN A 83 9.74 24.33 -12.25
N ARG A 84 9.14 24.01 -11.11
CA ARG A 84 9.90 23.66 -9.90
C ARG A 84 10.69 22.37 -10.08
N ALA A 85 10.11 21.34 -10.70
CA ALA A 85 10.84 20.10 -11.01
C ALA A 85 12.03 20.39 -11.94
N GLU A 86 11.85 21.24 -12.94
CA GLU A 86 12.91 21.65 -13.88
C GLU A 86 14.04 22.45 -13.20
N GLU A 87 13.69 23.42 -12.36
CA GLU A 87 14.66 24.20 -11.57
C GLU A 87 15.51 23.29 -10.67
N LEU A 88 14.86 22.33 -10.00
CA LEU A 88 15.56 21.34 -9.17
C LEU A 88 16.47 20.45 -10.01
N ALA A 89 16.03 20.03 -11.20
CA ALA A 89 16.83 19.22 -12.11
C ALA A 89 18.09 19.97 -12.58
N GLN A 90 17.98 21.25 -12.92
CA GLN A 90 19.14 22.04 -13.37
C GLN A 90 20.19 22.26 -12.27
N LEU A 91 19.73 22.37 -11.01
CA LEU A 91 20.59 22.49 -9.83
C LEU A 91 21.20 21.15 -9.39
N ALA A 92 20.58 20.03 -9.75
CA ALA A 92 21.08 18.71 -9.37
C ALA A 92 22.43 18.39 -10.06
N PRO A 93 23.32 17.64 -9.39
CA PRO A 93 24.48 17.06 -10.06
C PRO A 93 24.03 16.01 -11.08
N GLU A 94 24.88 15.71 -12.06
CA GLU A 94 24.63 14.57 -12.94
C GLU A 94 24.63 13.26 -12.14
N ASN A 95 23.62 12.43 -12.36
CA ASN A 95 23.56 11.10 -11.79
C ASN A 95 24.15 10.09 -12.78
N PRO A 96 25.34 9.49 -12.51
CA PRO A 96 25.91 8.47 -13.40
C PRO A 96 25.02 7.23 -13.56
N GLU A 97 24.16 6.96 -12.58
CA GLU A 97 23.19 5.86 -12.55
C GLU A 97 21.79 6.29 -13.02
N PHE A 98 21.68 7.41 -13.73
CA PHE A 98 20.40 7.85 -14.29
C PHE A 98 19.81 6.78 -15.20
N VAL A 99 18.58 6.38 -14.90
CA VAL A 99 17.77 5.48 -15.72
C VAL A 99 16.77 6.34 -16.51
N PRO A 100 16.83 6.35 -17.85
CA PRO A 100 15.87 7.06 -18.67
C PRO A 100 14.44 6.60 -18.44
N PHE A 101 13.47 7.50 -18.63
CA PHE A 101 12.06 7.14 -18.56
C PHE A 101 11.70 6.14 -19.65
N LEU A 102 10.84 5.19 -19.29
CA LEU A 102 10.44 4.13 -20.21
C LEU A 102 9.63 4.68 -21.38
N GLY A 103 9.84 4.12 -22.56
CA GLY A 103 8.93 4.31 -23.69
C GLY A 103 7.58 3.64 -23.44
N SER A 104 6.70 3.70 -24.45
CA SER A 104 5.39 3.03 -24.42
C SER A 104 5.47 1.58 -23.95
N GLN A 105 4.53 1.18 -23.08
CA GLN A 105 4.44 -0.15 -22.47
C GLN A 105 3.05 -0.75 -22.71
N ASN A 106 2.96 -2.07 -22.59
CA ASN A 106 1.69 -2.80 -22.56
C ASN A 106 1.44 -3.30 -21.15
N TYR A 107 0.26 -2.97 -20.61
CA TYR A 107 -0.15 -3.40 -19.27
C TYR A 107 -1.34 -4.34 -19.36
N ALA A 108 -1.37 -5.34 -18.48
CA ALA A 108 -2.56 -6.14 -18.27
C ALA A 108 -3.67 -5.31 -17.63
N ASP A 109 -4.92 -5.76 -17.81
CA ASP A 109 -6.08 -5.17 -17.16
C ASP A 109 -6.03 -5.42 -15.65
N ALA A 110 -6.07 -4.34 -14.86
CA ALA A 110 -6.09 -4.43 -13.41
C ALA A 110 -7.51 -4.73 -12.90
N LYS A 111 -7.69 -5.86 -12.21
CA LYS A 111 -8.98 -6.24 -11.56
C LYS A 111 -9.10 -5.70 -10.14
N THR A 112 -8.58 -4.50 -9.91
CA THR A 112 -8.34 -3.97 -8.56
C THR A 112 -9.50 -3.15 -8.00
N PHE A 113 -10.58 -2.94 -8.75
CA PHE A 113 -11.69 -2.08 -8.34
C PHE A 113 -13.00 -2.85 -8.20
N VAL A 114 -13.65 -2.70 -7.03
CA VAL A 114 -14.92 -3.34 -6.71
C VAL A 114 -15.93 -2.28 -6.27
N GLN A 115 -17.04 -2.17 -7.00
CA GLN A 115 -18.03 -1.12 -6.78
C GLN A 115 -18.63 -1.15 -5.36
N SER A 116 -18.93 -2.34 -4.82
CA SER A 116 -19.45 -2.48 -3.45
C SER A 116 -18.50 -1.91 -2.39
N THR A 117 -17.19 -2.00 -2.60
CA THR A 117 -16.18 -1.43 -1.71
C THR A 117 -16.09 0.10 -1.87
N ALA A 118 -16.23 0.60 -3.10
CA ALA A 118 -16.28 2.05 -3.35
C ALA A 118 -17.52 2.71 -2.73
N ASP A 119 -18.63 1.98 -2.67
CA ASP A 119 -19.90 2.48 -2.16
C ASP A 119 -20.02 2.43 -0.62
N ILE A 120 -18.98 1.97 0.10
CA ILE A 120 -19.00 1.87 1.56
C ILE A 120 -19.24 3.25 2.19
N ASN A 121 -20.38 3.38 2.86
CA ASN A 121 -20.80 4.59 3.53
C ASN A 121 -20.50 4.54 5.06
N PRO A 122 -20.62 5.69 5.77
CA PRO A 122 -20.39 5.74 7.22
C PRO A 122 -21.24 4.78 8.04
N LYS A 123 -22.48 4.50 7.62
CA LYS A 123 -23.37 3.59 8.35
C LYS A 123 -22.86 2.16 8.28
N GLN A 124 -22.44 1.68 7.11
CA GLN A 124 -21.89 0.33 6.96
C GLN A 124 -20.65 0.12 7.83
N ARG A 125 -19.76 1.13 7.91
CA ARG A 125 -18.61 1.11 8.82
C ARG A 125 -19.04 1.01 10.29
N ALA A 126 -20.02 1.83 10.69
CA ALA A 126 -20.52 1.83 12.06
C ALA A 126 -21.20 0.51 12.43
N ASP A 127 -22.01 -0.07 11.54
CA ASP A 127 -22.67 -1.36 11.74
C ASP A 127 -21.63 -2.50 11.90
N ALA A 128 -20.57 -2.49 11.08
CA ALA A 128 -19.48 -3.46 11.18
C ALA A 128 -18.74 -3.37 12.52
N VAL A 129 -18.41 -2.14 12.96
CA VAL A 129 -17.80 -1.92 14.29
C VAL A 129 -18.75 -2.31 15.42
N ALA A 130 -20.04 -2.03 15.29
CA ALA A 130 -21.04 -2.41 16.28
C ALA A 130 -21.09 -3.93 16.47
N ALA A 131 -21.00 -4.71 15.38
CA ALA A 131 -20.91 -6.17 15.44
C ALA A 131 -19.65 -6.63 16.19
N SER A 132 -18.49 -6.00 15.97
CA SER A 132 -17.28 -6.28 16.75
C SER A 132 -17.47 -5.96 18.24
N LEU A 133 -18.05 -4.81 18.57
CA LEU A 133 -18.24 -4.39 19.95
C LEU A 133 -19.19 -5.32 20.70
N ASP A 134 -20.29 -5.74 20.07
CA ASP A 134 -21.25 -6.69 20.64
C ASP A 134 -20.59 -8.01 21.05
N ILE A 135 -19.73 -8.57 20.19
CA ILE A 135 -18.96 -9.79 20.50
C ILE A 135 -18.12 -9.59 21.76
N THR A 136 -17.34 -8.50 21.82
CA THR A 136 -16.46 -8.25 22.97
C THR A 136 -17.24 -7.96 24.24
N LYS A 137 -18.38 -7.26 24.15
CA LYS A 137 -19.27 -7.00 25.29
C LYS A 137 -19.84 -8.29 25.86
N LYS A 138 -20.35 -9.19 25.01
CA LYS A 138 -20.87 -10.51 25.43
C LYS A 138 -19.80 -11.39 26.08
N GLY A 139 -18.54 -11.26 25.63
CA GLY A 139 -17.40 -11.97 26.20
C GLY A 139 -16.79 -11.34 27.47
N ASN A 140 -17.31 -10.20 27.95
CA ASN A 140 -16.67 -9.39 29.00
C ASN A 140 -15.20 -9.05 28.66
N LEU A 141 -14.96 -8.57 27.43
CA LEU A 141 -13.65 -8.22 26.91
C LEU A 141 -13.60 -6.74 26.51
N THR A 142 -12.39 -6.18 26.48
CA THR A 142 -12.13 -4.82 26.00
C THR A 142 -11.54 -4.85 24.61
N ALA A 143 -12.09 -4.06 23.68
CA ALA A 143 -11.60 -4.00 22.30
C ALA A 143 -10.98 -2.65 21.95
N ALA A 144 -9.96 -2.69 21.10
CA ALA A 144 -9.49 -1.56 20.31
C ALA A 144 -9.35 -2.03 18.86
N GLY A 145 -9.82 -1.24 17.90
CA GLY A 145 -9.80 -1.64 16.50
C GLY A 145 -9.96 -0.48 15.55
N PHE A 146 -9.73 -0.80 14.28
CA PHE A 146 -9.73 0.15 13.19
C PHE A 146 -10.31 -0.51 11.95
N TYR A 147 -11.30 0.16 11.36
CA TYR A 147 -11.86 -0.18 10.05
C TYR A 147 -11.62 1.00 9.12
N GLU A 148 -11.12 0.73 7.93
CA GLU A 148 -10.97 1.72 6.87
C GLU A 148 -11.31 1.15 5.50
N ASN A 149 -11.76 2.02 4.61
CA ASN A 149 -11.94 1.71 3.20
C ASN A 149 -11.46 2.87 2.33
N SER A 150 -11.06 2.56 1.10
CA SER A 150 -10.62 3.52 0.10
C SER A 150 -11.04 3.08 -1.30
N ALA A 151 -11.39 4.04 -2.15
CA ALA A 151 -11.53 3.90 -3.58
C ALA A 151 -10.70 4.98 -4.25
N GLY A 152 -9.97 4.64 -5.30
CA GLY A 152 -9.06 5.59 -5.91
C GLY A 152 -8.60 5.20 -7.29
N TYR A 153 -7.70 6.01 -7.82
CA TYR A 153 -7.08 5.83 -9.12
C TYR A 153 -5.59 6.19 -9.07
N SER A 154 -4.86 5.65 -10.01
CA SER A 154 -3.46 6.00 -10.27
C SER A 154 -3.25 6.08 -11.78
N ALA A 155 -2.51 7.10 -12.21
CA ALA A 155 -2.20 7.34 -13.59
C ALA A 155 -0.76 7.85 -13.72
N MET A 156 -0.09 7.45 -14.80
CA MET A 156 1.28 7.85 -15.11
C MET A 156 1.35 8.21 -16.59
N MET A 157 2.08 9.27 -16.93
CA MET A 157 2.40 9.61 -18.31
C MET A 157 3.80 10.21 -18.40
N ASN A 158 4.52 9.95 -19.48
CA ASN A 158 5.80 10.60 -19.73
C ASN A 158 5.97 11.08 -21.18
N SER A 159 7.02 11.86 -21.41
CA SER A 159 7.36 12.42 -22.72
C SER A 159 7.84 11.38 -23.75
N LYS A 160 8.08 10.13 -23.34
CA LYS A 160 8.47 9.01 -24.21
C LYS A 160 7.28 8.17 -24.70
N GLY A 161 6.06 8.59 -24.37
CA GLY A 161 4.81 7.98 -24.86
C GLY A 161 4.25 6.86 -23.98
N LEU A 162 4.75 6.70 -22.74
CA LEU A 162 4.13 5.83 -21.74
C LEU A 162 2.85 6.49 -21.22
N PHE A 163 1.79 5.70 -21.10
CA PHE A 163 0.58 6.07 -20.36
C PHE A 163 0.00 4.85 -19.65
N ALA A 164 -0.21 4.97 -18.34
CA ALA A 164 -0.83 3.95 -17.51
C ALA A 164 -2.01 4.55 -16.72
N TYR A 165 -3.06 3.75 -16.49
CA TYR A 165 -4.20 4.13 -15.67
C TYR A 165 -4.84 2.89 -15.04
N ARG A 166 -5.19 2.98 -13.75
CA ARG A 166 -5.99 1.99 -13.04
C ARG A 166 -6.84 2.65 -11.98
N THR A 167 -7.89 1.95 -11.59
CA THR A 167 -8.65 2.22 -10.37
C THR A 167 -8.41 1.10 -9.36
N SER A 168 -8.54 1.39 -8.08
CA SER A 168 -8.47 0.36 -7.04
C SER A 168 -9.38 0.66 -5.86
N THR A 169 -9.85 -0.40 -5.21
CA THR A 169 -10.53 -0.33 -3.92
C THR A 169 -9.81 -1.16 -2.88
N SER A 170 -9.92 -0.76 -1.62
CA SER A 170 -9.45 -1.54 -0.48
C SER A 170 -10.36 -1.35 0.73
N VAL A 171 -10.43 -2.38 1.56
CA VAL A 171 -11.03 -2.34 2.89
C VAL A 171 -10.17 -3.15 3.85
N ASN A 172 -9.87 -2.57 5.00
CA ASN A 172 -9.05 -3.19 6.03
C ASN A 172 -9.77 -3.13 7.38
N PHE A 173 -9.65 -4.20 8.15
CA PHE A 173 -10.08 -4.26 9.53
C PHE A 173 -9.02 -4.91 10.40
N ASN A 174 -8.75 -4.32 11.55
CA ASN A 174 -7.97 -4.96 12.61
C ASN A 174 -8.59 -4.72 13.97
N VAL A 175 -8.37 -5.66 14.88
CA VAL A 175 -8.85 -5.59 16.25
C VAL A 175 -7.89 -6.27 17.21
N THR A 176 -7.64 -5.60 18.32
CA THR A 176 -6.98 -6.12 19.51
C THR A 176 -8.02 -6.25 20.62
N VAL A 177 -8.05 -7.41 21.26
CA VAL A 177 -8.99 -7.73 22.34
C VAL A 177 -8.22 -8.12 23.60
N ARG A 178 -8.69 -7.64 24.75
CA ARG A 178 -8.04 -7.79 26.06
C ARG A 178 -9.04 -8.33 27.09
N THR A 179 -8.59 -9.23 27.97
CA THR A 179 -9.33 -9.56 29.18
C THR A 179 -9.34 -8.38 30.17
N PRO A 180 -10.33 -8.26 31.07
CA PRO A 180 -10.43 -7.14 32.00
C PRO A 180 -9.23 -6.99 32.94
N ASP A 181 -8.61 -8.11 33.32
CA ASP A 181 -7.42 -8.16 34.16
C ASP A 181 -6.11 -7.90 33.40
N GLY A 182 -6.17 -7.69 32.08
CA GLY A 182 -5.00 -7.43 31.26
C GLY A 182 -4.04 -8.62 31.13
N LYS A 183 -4.45 -9.85 31.45
CA LYS A 183 -3.60 -11.04 31.31
C LYS A 183 -3.72 -11.71 29.94
N GLY A 184 -4.90 -11.71 29.34
CA GLY A 184 -5.17 -12.28 28.02
C GLY A 184 -5.22 -11.22 26.92
N SER A 185 -4.65 -11.53 25.75
CA SER A 185 -4.60 -10.66 24.57
C SER A 185 -4.85 -11.45 23.30
N GLY A 186 -5.55 -10.85 22.35
CA GLY A 186 -5.79 -11.47 21.06
C GLY A 186 -5.85 -10.44 19.94
N TYR A 187 -5.38 -10.83 18.76
CA TYR A 187 -5.31 -9.98 17.59
C TYR A 187 -5.86 -10.70 16.37
N ALA A 188 -6.53 -9.94 15.50
CA ALA A 188 -6.90 -10.36 14.17
C ALA A 188 -6.87 -9.16 13.21
N SER A 189 -6.46 -9.41 11.97
CA SER A 189 -6.52 -8.46 10.87
C SER A 189 -6.97 -9.14 9.59
N LYS A 190 -7.68 -8.39 8.74
CA LYS A 190 -8.12 -8.79 7.40
C LYS A 190 -8.13 -7.58 6.48
N GLY A 191 -7.77 -7.80 5.22
CA GLY A 191 -7.77 -6.79 4.17
C GLY A 191 -8.15 -7.40 2.84
N TYR A 192 -8.96 -6.69 2.05
CA TYR A 192 -9.46 -7.13 0.75
C TYR A 192 -9.68 -5.94 -0.18
N ASN A 193 -9.75 -6.18 -1.49
CA ASN A 193 -10.29 -5.22 -2.46
C ASN A 193 -11.83 -5.29 -2.56
N ASP A 194 -12.42 -6.45 -2.27
CA ASP A 194 -13.87 -6.70 -2.20
C ASP A 194 -14.36 -6.78 -0.74
N VAL A 195 -15.23 -5.84 -0.36
CA VAL A 195 -15.86 -5.79 0.97
C VAL A 195 -16.73 -6.99 1.29
N ASN A 196 -17.25 -7.69 0.29
CA ASN A 196 -18.07 -8.87 0.51
C ASN A 196 -17.28 -10.05 1.10
N GLN A 197 -15.94 -10.01 1.02
CA GLN A 197 -15.07 -11.00 1.65
C GLN A 197 -14.73 -10.67 3.11
N LEU A 198 -15.05 -9.46 3.58
CA LEU A 198 -14.73 -9.01 4.92
C LEU A 198 -15.81 -9.37 5.94
N ASP A 199 -15.55 -10.39 6.76
CA ASP A 199 -16.34 -10.67 7.96
C ASP A 199 -15.64 -10.12 9.22
N VAL A 200 -16.06 -8.91 9.61
CA VAL A 200 -15.59 -8.25 10.83
C VAL A 200 -15.94 -9.04 12.09
N ALA A 201 -17.12 -9.66 12.13
CA ALA A 201 -17.55 -10.44 13.28
C ALA A 201 -16.68 -11.70 13.46
N ALA A 202 -16.39 -12.43 12.38
CA ALA A 202 -15.50 -13.59 12.42
C ALA A 202 -14.08 -13.21 12.86
N ALA A 203 -13.51 -12.12 12.31
CA ALA A 203 -12.20 -11.62 12.73
C ALA A 203 -12.19 -11.28 14.23
N THR A 204 -13.23 -10.62 14.73
CA THR A 204 -13.33 -10.31 16.16
C THR A 204 -13.49 -11.55 17.03
N ARG A 205 -14.24 -12.58 16.60
CA ARG A 205 -14.34 -13.85 17.35
C ARG A 205 -12.97 -14.52 17.48
N ILE A 206 -12.14 -14.51 16.44
CA ILE A 206 -10.77 -15.04 16.50
C ILE A 206 -9.95 -14.29 17.54
N ALA A 207 -9.97 -12.95 17.51
CA ALA A 207 -9.25 -12.14 18.50
C ALA A 207 -9.77 -12.37 19.93
N ALA A 208 -11.09 -12.48 20.11
CA ALA A 208 -11.70 -12.76 21.41
C ALA A 208 -11.31 -14.15 21.95
N GLN A 209 -11.30 -15.18 21.10
CA GLN A 209 -10.87 -16.54 21.46
C GLN A 209 -9.41 -16.55 21.91
N LYS A 210 -8.52 -15.88 21.16
CA LYS A 210 -7.09 -15.75 21.54
C LYS A 210 -6.92 -15.02 22.88
N ALA A 211 -7.68 -13.95 23.10
CA ALA A 211 -7.63 -13.19 24.35
C ALA A 211 -8.08 -14.05 25.54
N ALA A 212 -9.19 -14.78 25.42
CA ALA A 212 -9.67 -15.66 26.47
C ALA A 212 -8.69 -16.81 26.75
N GLY A 213 -8.17 -17.45 25.70
CA GLY A 213 -7.26 -18.60 25.80
C GLY A 213 -5.86 -18.25 26.33
N SER A 214 -5.42 -17.00 26.21
CA SER A 214 -4.10 -16.56 26.67
C SER A 214 -4.08 -16.03 28.12
N SER A 215 -5.23 -15.94 28.79
CA SER A 215 -5.35 -15.40 30.16
C SER A 215 -4.51 -16.15 31.22
N ALA A 216 -4.24 -17.43 31.00
CA ALA A 216 -3.44 -18.29 31.87
C ALA A 216 -2.08 -18.68 31.26
N ALA A 217 -1.56 -17.87 30.32
CA ALA A 217 -0.24 -18.10 29.73
C ALA A 217 0.84 -18.23 30.82
N LYS A 218 1.75 -19.19 30.62
CA LYS A 218 2.84 -19.47 31.55
C LYS A 218 4.16 -19.09 30.92
N ALA A 219 5.10 -18.65 31.74
CA ALA A 219 6.48 -18.48 31.32
C ALA A 219 7.04 -19.84 30.86
N ILE A 220 7.89 -19.79 29.84
CA ILE A 220 8.73 -20.90 29.41
C ILE A 220 10.19 -20.44 29.53
N GLU A 221 11.09 -21.35 29.87
CA GLU A 221 12.51 -21.05 29.98
C GLU A 221 13.10 -20.71 28.60
N PRO A 222 14.08 -19.79 28.51
CA PRO A 222 14.80 -19.54 27.26
C PRO A 222 15.40 -20.83 26.67
N GLY A 223 15.19 -21.06 25.38
CA GLY A 223 15.62 -22.30 24.75
C GLY A 223 15.28 -22.37 23.27
N LYS A 224 15.63 -23.50 22.64
CA LYS A 224 15.27 -23.80 21.26
C LYS A 224 13.94 -24.55 21.25
N TYR A 225 12.94 -23.96 20.60
CA TYR A 225 11.61 -24.55 20.46
C TYR A 225 11.21 -24.57 19.00
N THR A 226 10.43 -25.59 18.62
CA THR A 226 9.68 -25.53 17.38
C THR A 226 8.56 -24.51 17.56
N VAL A 227 8.61 -23.44 16.75
CA VAL A 227 7.58 -22.39 16.76
C VAL A 227 6.68 -22.58 15.55
N ILE A 228 5.38 -22.64 15.79
CA ILE A 228 4.37 -22.64 14.73
C ILE A 228 3.83 -21.21 14.64
N LEU A 229 4.14 -20.53 13.54
CA LEU A 229 3.64 -19.19 13.28
C LEU A 229 2.26 -19.26 12.63
N GLU A 230 1.30 -18.54 13.17
CA GLU A 230 0.04 -18.31 12.47
C GLU A 230 0.26 -17.41 11.25
N PRO A 231 -0.65 -17.42 10.25
CA PRO A 231 -0.47 -16.67 9.01
C PRO A 231 -0.13 -15.19 9.21
N ALA A 232 -0.77 -14.49 10.16
CA ALA A 232 -0.50 -13.08 10.42
C ALA A 232 0.95 -12.84 10.91
N ALA A 233 1.48 -13.71 11.76
CA ALA A 233 2.86 -13.62 12.22
C ALA A 233 3.87 -13.96 11.12
N ALA A 234 3.55 -14.95 10.28
CA ALA A 234 4.37 -15.31 9.14
C ALA A 234 4.43 -14.18 8.09
N ILE A 235 3.30 -13.54 7.78
CA ILE A 235 3.26 -12.44 6.81
C ILE A 235 4.13 -11.26 7.26
N VAL A 236 4.06 -10.84 8.53
CA VAL A 236 4.89 -9.74 9.05
C VAL A 236 6.40 -10.08 8.97
N LEU A 237 6.77 -11.34 9.18
CA LEU A 237 8.15 -11.78 8.98
C LEU A 237 8.56 -11.69 7.50
N LEU A 238 7.68 -12.11 6.59
CA LEU A 238 7.91 -12.07 5.16
C LEU A 238 7.97 -10.64 4.61
N GLU A 239 7.16 -9.72 5.12
CA GLU A 239 7.21 -8.29 4.76
C GLU A 239 8.61 -7.71 5.00
N ASN A 240 9.17 -7.95 6.18
CA ASN A 240 10.52 -7.52 6.50
C ASN A 240 11.55 -8.21 5.59
N LEU A 241 11.39 -9.50 5.31
CA LEU A 241 12.27 -10.24 4.41
C LEU A 241 12.27 -9.63 3.00
N PHE A 242 11.10 -9.41 2.41
CA PHE A 242 10.94 -8.87 1.06
C PHE A 242 11.46 -7.44 0.94
N TYR A 243 11.24 -6.60 1.96
CA TYR A 243 11.82 -5.25 1.99
C TYR A 243 13.36 -5.28 1.91
N ASN A 244 13.98 -6.32 2.49
CA ASN A 244 15.42 -6.50 2.45
C ASN A 244 15.94 -7.24 1.20
N PHE A 245 15.06 -7.67 0.28
CA PHE A 245 15.43 -8.17 -1.05
C PHE A 245 15.55 -7.06 -2.10
N ASP A 246 15.56 -5.79 -1.68
CA ASP A 246 15.84 -4.67 -2.57
C ASP A 246 17.19 -4.83 -3.30
N ALA A 247 17.15 -4.75 -4.63
CA ALA A 247 18.31 -4.99 -5.49
C ALA A 247 19.40 -3.96 -5.26
N ARG A 248 19.03 -2.68 -5.11
CA ARG A 248 19.98 -1.60 -4.87
C ARG A 248 20.69 -1.77 -3.53
N ALA A 249 19.95 -2.06 -2.47
CA ALA A 249 20.53 -2.34 -1.16
C ALA A 249 21.47 -3.55 -1.21
N ALA A 250 21.14 -4.58 -2.00
CA ALA A 250 22.01 -5.74 -2.19
C ALA A 250 23.33 -5.36 -2.89
N ASP A 251 23.25 -4.61 -3.99
CA ASP A 251 24.42 -4.19 -4.78
C ASP A 251 25.34 -3.24 -4.01
N GLU A 252 24.76 -2.33 -3.22
CA GLU A 252 25.51 -1.38 -2.38
C GLU A 252 26.05 -2.00 -1.07
N GLY A 253 25.85 -3.30 -0.84
CA GLY A 253 26.37 -3.98 0.35
C GLY A 253 25.56 -3.74 1.64
N ARG A 254 24.32 -3.26 1.52
CA ARG A 254 23.44 -2.83 2.63
C ARG A 254 22.38 -3.87 3.00
N SER A 255 22.40 -5.06 2.41
CA SER A 255 21.44 -6.12 2.68
C SER A 255 22.10 -7.44 3.13
N PHE A 256 21.34 -8.29 3.83
CA PHE A 256 21.78 -9.64 4.21
C PHE A 256 22.03 -10.57 3.00
N ILE A 257 21.57 -10.20 1.81
CA ILE A 257 21.85 -10.89 0.55
C ILE A 257 23.05 -10.34 -0.22
N SER A 258 23.74 -9.32 0.31
CA SER A 258 24.99 -8.83 -0.26
C SER A 258 26.16 -9.80 -0.03
N LEU A 259 27.13 -9.78 -0.95
CA LEU A 259 28.41 -10.49 -0.87
C LEU A 259 29.57 -9.53 -1.20
N PRO A 260 30.80 -9.82 -0.73
CA PRO A 260 31.97 -9.01 -1.05
C PRO A 260 32.21 -8.85 -2.56
N GLY A 261 32.70 -7.66 -2.95
CA GLY A 261 33.02 -7.35 -4.34
C GLY A 261 31.81 -7.02 -5.22
N GLY A 262 30.74 -6.46 -4.64
CA GLY A 262 29.53 -6.05 -5.38
C GLY A 262 28.69 -7.21 -5.91
N LYS A 263 28.80 -8.39 -5.27
CA LYS A 263 28.03 -9.58 -5.64
C LYS A 263 26.81 -9.72 -4.75
N THR A 264 25.85 -10.53 -5.18
CA THR A 264 24.67 -10.88 -4.39
C THR A 264 24.55 -12.39 -4.22
N LYS A 265 23.71 -12.85 -3.29
CA LYS A 265 23.37 -14.27 -3.12
C LYS A 265 22.42 -14.81 -4.20
N LEU A 266 22.26 -14.10 -5.32
CA LEU A 266 21.43 -14.57 -6.43
C LEU A 266 21.89 -15.96 -6.90
N GLY A 267 20.95 -16.88 -7.08
CA GLY A 267 21.21 -18.28 -7.44
C GLY A 267 21.63 -19.20 -6.28
N GLN A 268 21.74 -18.69 -5.04
CA GLN A 268 22.04 -19.51 -3.86
C GLN A 268 20.75 -19.90 -3.11
N LYS A 269 20.76 -21.08 -2.48
CA LYS A 269 19.65 -21.54 -1.62
C LYS A 269 19.65 -20.73 -0.31
N LEU A 270 18.61 -19.92 -0.11
CA LEU A 270 18.42 -19.11 1.12
C LEU A 270 17.46 -19.76 2.13
N VAL A 271 16.47 -20.49 1.64
CA VAL A 271 15.43 -21.15 2.43
C VAL A 271 15.28 -22.60 2.00
N ASP A 272 14.53 -23.36 2.80
CA ASP A 272 14.17 -24.75 2.49
C ASP A 272 13.41 -24.84 1.14
N GLU A 273 13.59 -25.92 0.41
CA GLU A 273 12.99 -26.13 -0.93
C GLU A 273 11.45 -26.25 -0.91
N ARG A 274 10.86 -26.49 0.26
CA ARG A 274 9.41 -26.45 0.46
C ARG A 274 8.84 -25.04 0.40
N VAL A 275 9.67 -24.00 0.40
CA VAL A 275 9.26 -22.61 0.39
C VAL A 275 9.52 -22.02 -0.99
N THR A 276 8.45 -21.52 -1.62
CA THR A 276 8.52 -20.78 -2.89
C THR A 276 7.84 -19.44 -2.71
N PHE A 277 8.51 -18.38 -3.17
CA PHE A 277 7.95 -17.03 -3.22
C PHE A 277 7.83 -16.63 -4.68
N TYR A 278 6.70 -16.04 -5.06
CA TYR A 278 6.44 -15.53 -6.39
C TYR A 278 5.55 -14.30 -6.32
N SER A 279 5.61 -13.48 -7.36
CA SER A 279 4.69 -12.36 -7.61
C SER A 279 3.58 -12.87 -8.53
N ASP A 280 2.33 -12.48 -8.25
CA ASP A 280 1.18 -12.69 -9.14
C ASP A 280 0.26 -11.46 -9.04
N PRO A 281 0.55 -10.40 -9.80
CA PRO A 281 -0.24 -9.16 -9.79
C PRO A 281 -1.68 -9.35 -10.29
N GLN A 282 -1.95 -10.45 -11.00
CA GLN A 282 -3.26 -10.78 -11.56
C GLN A 282 -4.06 -11.74 -10.69
N ASN A 283 -3.59 -12.03 -9.47
CA ASN A 283 -4.28 -12.92 -8.55
C ASN A 283 -5.76 -12.52 -8.39
N GLN A 284 -6.67 -13.49 -8.51
CA GLN A 284 -8.11 -13.18 -8.50
C GLN A 284 -8.62 -12.77 -7.12
N ASP A 285 -7.99 -13.28 -6.06
CA ASP A 285 -8.39 -13.01 -4.68
C ASP A 285 -7.76 -11.72 -4.14
N LEU A 286 -6.55 -11.39 -4.60
CA LEU A 286 -5.77 -10.22 -4.17
C LEU A 286 -5.01 -9.56 -5.35
N PRO A 287 -5.73 -8.99 -6.34
CA PRO A 287 -5.09 -8.34 -7.49
C PRO A 287 -4.35 -7.08 -7.06
N THR A 288 -3.25 -6.77 -7.75
CA THR A 288 -2.41 -5.59 -7.46
C THR A 288 -2.20 -4.73 -8.72
N SER A 289 -1.29 -3.76 -8.65
CA SER A 289 -0.97 -2.88 -9.77
C SER A 289 -0.32 -3.67 -10.90
N THR A 290 -0.73 -3.44 -12.14
CA THR A 290 -0.11 -4.09 -13.32
C THR A 290 1.14 -3.37 -13.82
N TRP A 291 1.58 -2.34 -13.10
CA TRP A 291 2.86 -1.67 -13.32
C TRP A 291 3.51 -1.20 -12.01
N SER A 292 4.84 -1.12 -11.99
CA SER A 292 5.66 -0.58 -10.90
C SER A 292 5.80 0.95 -10.96
N GLY A 293 6.34 1.56 -9.92
CA GLY A 293 6.44 3.02 -9.81
C GLY A 293 7.31 3.71 -10.87
N ASP A 294 8.11 2.97 -11.63
CA ASP A 294 8.90 3.44 -12.78
C ASP A 294 8.24 3.12 -14.14
N GLY A 295 7.02 2.57 -14.12
CA GLY A 295 6.23 2.27 -15.30
C GLY A 295 6.48 0.88 -15.91
N ARG A 296 7.35 0.02 -15.35
CA ARG A 296 7.53 -1.34 -15.89
C ARG A 296 6.28 -2.18 -15.65
N PRO A 297 5.83 -2.99 -16.63
CA PRO A 297 4.77 -3.98 -16.39
C PRO A 297 5.15 -4.92 -15.25
N GLN A 298 4.18 -5.27 -14.41
CA GLN A 298 4.36 -6.32 -13.40
C GLN A 298 3.92 -7.67 -13.94
N GLU A 299 4.68 -8.70 -13.59
CA GLU A 299 4.48 -10.12 -13.92
C GLU A 299 4.29 -10.95 -12.65
#